data_AF-A0A238L1J7-F1
#
_entry.id   AF-A0A238L1J7-F1
#
_cell.length_a   1.000
_cell.length_b   1.000
_cell.length_c   1.000
_cell.angle_alpha   90.00
_cell.angle_beta   90.00
_cell.angle_gamma   90.00
#
_symmetry.space_group_name_H-M   'P 1'
#
loop_
_entity.id
_entity.type
_entity.pdbx_description
1 polymer ?
#
loop_
_entity_poly.entity_id
_entity_poly.type
_entity_poly.pdbx_seq_one_letter_code
_entity_poly.pdbx_strand_id
1 'polypeptide(L)'
;MTDRWYYRKAHTRRLSTGRTIFVRGGWALLGDRGIGKGASLRRTCPICGALIVSVGMPKGGWVHFEGGKGLTRIKHPCLHLGEGFSRRRDEDTPDLFGALQ
;
A
#
# COMPACT_ATOMS: atom_id res chain seq x y z
N MET A 1 2.10 -5.97 22.12
CA MET A 1 1.19 -5.77 20.97
C MET A 1 2.01 -5.21 19.83
N THR A 2 2.53 -6.04 18.93
CA THR A 2 3.46 -5.57 17.90
C THR A 2 2.75 -5.28 16.58
N ASP A 3 2.83 -4.01 16.22
CA ASP A 3 2.60 -3.37 14.93
C ASP A 3 3.36 -4.01 13.78
N ARG A 4 3.03 -5.24 13.36
CA ARG A 4 3.90 -5.97 12.42
C ARG A 4 3.71 -5.57 10.95
N TRP A 5 3.79 -4.26 10.72
CA TRP A 5 4.45 -3.73 9.54
C TRP A 5 5.88 -4.23 9.51
N TYR A 6 6.33 -4.70 8.36
CA TYR A 6 7.74 -4.98 8.12
C TYR A 6 8.16 -4.30 6.81
N TYR A 7 9.36 -3.73 6.80
CA TYR A 7 9.93 -3.21 5.59
C TYR A 7 10.61 -4.34 4.82
N ARG A 8 10.07 -4.66 3.65
CA ARG A 8 10.67 -5.61 2.72
C ARG A 8 11.70 -4.86 1.88
N LYS A 9 12.97 -5.26 1.94
CA LYS A 9 14.03 -4.69 1.08
C LYS A 9 13.78 -5.03 -0.39
N ALA A 10 14.23 -4.15 -1.29
CA ALA A 10 14.25 -4.42 -2.71
C ALA A 10 15.09 -5.68 -3.00
N HIS A 11 14.60 -6.56 -3.86
CA HIS A 11 15.27 -7.82 -4.19
C HIS A 11 14.79 -8.37 -5.52
N THR A 12 15.56 -9.30 -6.07
CA THR A 12 15.20 -10.03 -7.27
C THR A 12 14.41 -11.29 -6.90
N ARG A 13 13.33 -11.58 -7.63
CA ARG A 13 12.50 -12.77 -7.41
C ARG A 13 12.29 -13.54 -8.71
N ARG A 14 12.43 -14.86 -8.64
CA ARG A 14 12.03 -15.76 -9.73
C ARG A 14 10.55 -16.12 -9.60
N LEU A 15 9.80 -15.95 -10.69
CA LEU A 15 8.40 -16.32 -10.79
C LEU A 15 8.25 -17.81 -11.12
N SER A 16 7.06 -18.37 -10.89
CA SER A 16 6.73 -19.75 -11.26
C SER A 16 6.87 -20.03 -12.77
N THR A 17 6.77 -18.98 -13.60
CA THR A 17 7.00 -19.05 -15.05
C THR A 17 8.49 -19.11 -15.44
N GLY A 18 9.41 -19.11 -14.46
CA GLY A 18 10.85 -19.11 -14.68
C GLY A 18 11.46 -17.72 -14.90
N ARG A 19 10.65 -16.70 -15.20
CA ARG A 19 11.09 -15.29 -15.36
C ARG A 19 11.63 -14.71 -14.05
N THR A 20 12.64 -13.87 -14.16
CA THR A 20 13.22 -13.12 -13.04
C THR A 20 12.73 -11.68 -13.09
N ILE A 21 12.22 -11.16 -11.98
CA ILE A 21 11.74 -9.77 -11.86
C ILE A 21 12.45 -9.06 -10.70
N PHE A 22 12.62 -7.75 -10.84
CA PHE A 22 13.06 -6.89 -9.74
C PHE A 22 11.85 -6.41 -8.93
N VAL A 23 11.85 -6.70 -7.63
CA VAL A 23 10.80 -6.30 -6.69
C VAL A 23 11.31 -5.12 -5.88
N ARG A 24 10.60 -3.98 -5.97
CA ARG A 24 10.91 -2.77 -5.19
C ARG A 24 10.70 -3.00 -3.68
N GLY A 25 11.44 -2.22 -2.89
CA GLY A 25 11.26 -2.17 -1.45
C GLY A 25 9.88 -1.62 -1.09
N GLY A 26 9.39 -1.96 0.10
CA GLY A 26 8.12 -1.43 0.56
C GLY A 26 7.65 -2.01 1.88
N TRP A 27 6.76 -1.27 2.53
CA TRP A 27 6.07 -1.71 3.74
C TRP A 27 5.04 -2.76 3.39
N ALA A 28 5.07 -3.87 4.12
CA ALA A 28 4.12 -4.96 3.98
C ALA A 28 3.56 -5.36 5.35
N LEU A 29 2.34 -5.88 5.34
CA LEU A 29 1.75 -6.49 6.52
C LEU A 29 2.21 -7.95 6.63
N LEU A 30 2.69 -8.31 7.82
CA LEU A 30 2.79 -9.71 8.20
C LEU A 30 1.37 -10.20 8.52
N GLY A 31 0.74 -10.85 7.56
CA GLY A 31 -0.55 -11.49 7.77
C GLY A 31 -0.39 -12.63 8.78
N ASP A 32 -1.23 -12.67 9.80
CA ASP A 32 -1.33 -13.85 10.65
C ASP A 32 -1.95 -14.98 9.82
N ARG A 33 -1.35 -16.18 9.83
CA ARG A 33 -1.74 -17.30 8.96
C ARG A 33 -3.20 -17.75 9.20
N GLY A 34 -3.83 -17.29 10.29
CA GLY A 34 -5.22 -17.56 10.64
C GLY A 34 -6.24 -16.48 10.25
N ILE A 35 -5.83 -15.36 9.64
CA ILE A 35 -6.79 -14.29 9.29
C ILE A 35 -7.53 -14.66 8.00
N GLY A 36 -8.82 -14.98 8.15
CA GLY A 36 -9.70 -15.40 7.08
C GLY A 36 -9.82 -14.40 5.93
N LYS A 37 -10.13 -14.92 4.73
CA LYS A 37 -10.42 -14.11 3.54
C LYS A 37 -11.49 -13.04 3.86
N GLY A 38 -11.27 -11.79 3.43
CA GLY A 38 -12.20 -10.69 3.67
C GLY A 38 -12.11 -10.04 5.06
N ALA A 39 -11.21 -10.50 5.93
CA ALA A 39 -10.97 -9.81 7.19
C ALA A 39 -10.37 -8.42 6.95
N SER A 40 -10.87 -7.46 7.72
CA SER A 40 -10.35 -6.09 7.76
C SER A 40 -9.64 -5.84 9.09
N LEU A 41 -8.48 -5.21 9.02
CA LEU A 41 -7.65 -4.89 10.18
C LEU A 41 -7.40 -3.39 10.21
N ARG A 42 -7.63 -2.76 11.36
CA ARG A 42 -7.32 -1.34 11.57
C ARG A 42 -5.95 -1.21 12.22
N ARG A 43 -5.07 -0.40 11.63
CA ARG A 43 -3.69 -0.17 12.10
C ARG A 43 -3.20 1.22 11.73
N THR A 44 -2.20 1.70 12.45
CA THR A 44 -1.54 2.97 12.15
C THR A 44 -0.57 2.83 10.98
N CYS A 45 -0.54 3.80 10.09
CA CYS A 45 0.42 3.89 8.99
C CYS A 45 1.85 4.04 9.55
N PRO A 46 2.82 3.20 9.14
CA PRO A 46 4.19 3.29 9.64
C PRO A 46 4.95 4.52 9.08
N ILE A 47 4.37 5.24 8.11
CA ILE A 47 5.02 6.37 7.44
C ILE A 47 4.44 7.72 7.89
N CYS A 48 3.12 7.84 8.05
CA CYS A 48 2.48 9.12 8.40
C CYS A 48 1.63 9.10 9.66
N GLY A 49 1.49 7.95 10.34
CA GLY A 49 0.68 7.87 11.56
C GLY A 49 -0.84 7.85 11.34
N ALA A 50 -1.34 7.97 10.12
CA ALA A 50 -2.78 7.91 9.85
C ALA A 50 -3.36 6.52 10.14
N LEU A 51 -4.63 6.45 10.56
CA LEU A 51 -5.33 5.18 10.70
C LEU A 51 -5.61 4.59 9.31
N ILE A 52 -5.33 3.30 9.12
CA ILE A 52 -5.53 2.56 7.86
C ILE A 52 -6.41 1.34 8.12
N VAL A 53 -7.32 1.05 7.19
CA VAL A 53 -7.99 -0.25 7.09
C VAL A 53 -7.27 -1.11 6.05
N SER A 54 -6.79 -2.28 6.47
CA SER A 54 -6.16 -3.24 5.58
C SER A 54 -7.08 -4.42 5.35
N VAL A 55 -7.32 -4.77 4.08
CA VAL A 55 -8.25 -5.83 3.67
C VAL A 55 -7.48 -6.93 2.96
N GLY A 56 -7.67 -8.17 3.39
CA GLY A 56 -7.04 -9.35 2.78
C GLY A 56 -7.73 -9.73 1.47
N MET A 57 -6.95 -9.87 0.40
CA MET A 57 -7.48 -10.13 -0.94
C MET A 57 -7.66 -11.62 -1.25
N PRO A 58 -8.66 -12.02 -2.07
CA PRO A 58 -8.96 -13.43 -2.36
C PRO A 58 -7.80 -14.23 -2.96
N LYS A 59 -6.93 -13.59 -3.75
CA LYS A 59 -5.74 -14.19 -4.37
C LYS A 59 -4.45 -13.95 -3.56
N GLY A 60 -4.61 -13.63 -2.28
CA GLY A 60 -3.51 -13.26 -1.39
C GLY A 60 -3.12 -11.79 -1.52
N GLY A 61 -2.28 -11.34 -0.59
CA GLY A 61 -1.90 -9.94 -0.46
C GLY A 61 -2.94 -9.09 0.30
N TRP A 62 -2.61 -7.82 0.45
CA TRP A 62 -3.38 -6.85 1.23
C TRP A 62 -3.58 -5.57 0.43
N VAL A 63 -4.74 -4.94 0.59
CA VAL A 63 -4.97 -3.56 0.14
C VAL A 63 -5.21 -2.67 1.34
N HIS A 64 -4.63 -1.48 1.29
CA HIS A 64 -4.61 -0.52 2.38
C HIS A 64 -5.42 0.73 2.00
N PHE A 65 -6.42 1.02 2.82
CA PHE A 65 -7.34 2.14 2.67
C PHE A 65 -7.26 3.10 3.86
N GLU A 66 -7.69 4.34 3.68
CA GLU A 66 -7.85 5.29 4.77
C GLU A 66 -8.83 4.78 5.83
N GLY A 67 -8.46 4.93 7.10
CA GLY A 67 -9.24 4.50 8.27
C GLY A 67 -10.20 5.55 8.81
N GLY A 68 -10.20 6.75 8.25
CA GLY A 68 -11.13 7.82 8.61
C GLY A 68 -12.58 7.45 8.33
N LYS A 69 -13.52 8.10 9.03
CA LYS A 69 -14.95 7.88 8.87
C LYS A 69 -15.36 8.13 7.41
N GLY A 70 -15.90 7.11 6.74
CA GLY A 70 -16.30 7.18 5.33
C GLY A 70 -15.16 7.04 4.31
N LEU A 71 -13.89 6.97 4.74
CA LEU A 71 -12.74 6.89 3.83
C LEU A 71 -12.24 5.46 3.58
N THR A 72 -12.94 4.44 4.07
CA THR A 72 -12.54 3.02 4.04
C THR A 72 -12.44 2.38 2.65
N ARG A 73 -12.69 3.15 1.59
CA ARG A 73 -12.55 2.75 0.18
C ARG A 73 -11.48 3.54 -0.57
N ILE A 74 -10.92 4.59 0.04
CA ILE A 74 -9.88 5.43 -0.56
C ILE A 74 -8.53 4.81 -0.25
N LYS A 75 -7.71 4.58 -1.28
CA LYS A 75 -6.36 4.01 -1.13
C LYS A 75 -5.47 4.96 -0.34
N HIS A 76 -4.82 4.45 0.70
CA HIS A 76 -3.92 5.26 1.52
C HIS A 76 -2.58 5.52 0.77
N PRO A 77 -2.24 6.77 0.41
CA PRO A 77 -1.19 7.07 -0.57
C PRO A 77 0.19 6.60 -0.14
N CYS A 78 0.51 6.61 1.16
CA CYS A 78 1.86 6.25 1.63
C CYS A 78 2.28 4.81 1.29
N LEU A 79 1.33 3.90 1.05
CA LEU A 79 1.60 2.49 0.78
C LEU A 79 1.47 2.13 -0.70
N HIS A 80 1.04 3.07 -1.53
CA HIS A 80 0.95 2.90 -2.98
C HIS A 80 1.96 3.76 -3.75
N LEU A 81 2.60 4.72 -3.07
CA LEU A 81 3.71 5.49 -3.61
C LEU A 81 4.95 4.58 -3.73
N GLY A 82 5.56 4.53 -4.91
CA GLY A 82 6.81 3.80 -5.11
C GLY A 82 7.98 4.41 -4.33
N GLU A 83 8.97 3.59 -4.01
CA GLU A 83 10.24 4.05 -3.45
C GLU A 83 10.92 5.05 -4.42
N GLY A 84 11.31 6.22 -3.92
CA GLY A 84 11.91 7.29 -4.71
C GLY A 84 10.92 8.23 -5.41
N PHE A 85 9.61 8.01 -5.29
CA PHE A 85 8.61 8.94 -5.80
C PHE A 85 8.29 10.02 -4.77
N SER A 86 8.15 11.26 -5.23
CA SER A 86 7.69 12.38 -4.40
C SER A 86 6.18 12.28 -4.16
N ARG A 87 5.74 12.77 -2.99
CA ARG A 87 4.30 13.01 -2.72
C ARG A 87 3.81 14.32 -3.33
N ARG A 88 4.72 15.22 -3.69
CA ARG A 88 4.36 16.46 -4.37
C ARG A 88 3.92 16.13 -5.79
N ARG A 89 2.88 16.84 -6.22
CA ARG A 89 2.53 16.90 -7.65
C ARG A 89 3.72 17.52 -8.37
N ASP A 90 4.03 16.97 -9.54
CA ASP A 90 5.00 17.53 -10.47
C ASP A 90 4.51 18.91 -10.94
N GLU A 91 5.37 19.91 -10.91
CA GLU A 91 5.02 21.29 -11.31
C GLU A 91 4.83 21.40 -12.82
N ASP A 92 5.51 20.55 -13.60
CA ASP A 92 5.51 20.57 -15.06
C ASP A 92 4.34 19.79 -15.68
N THR A 93 3.61 19.00 -14.89
CA THR A 93 2.46 18.23 -15.37
C THR A 93 1.19 19.10 -15.33
N PRO A 94 0.70 19.60 -16.48
CA PRO A 94 -0.44 20.50 -16.52
C PRO A 94 -1.72 19.81 -16.03
N ASP A 95 -2.61 20.59 -15.43
CA ASP A 95 -3.92 20.10 -15.06
C ASP A 95 -4.80 19.95 -16.31
N LEU A 96 -5.15 18.71 -16.65
CA LEU A 96 -6.01 18.40 -17.80
C LEU A 96 -7.39 19.08 -17.71
N PHE A 97 -7.82 19.49 -16.51
CA PHE A 97 -9.11 20.17 -16.30
C PHE A 97 -8.97 21.58 -15.72
N GLY A 98 -7.74 22.11 -15.56
CA GLY A 98 -7.52 23.44 -15.01
C GLY A 98 -8.05 24.58 -15.88
N ALA A 99 -8.26 24.33 -17.18
CA ALA A 99 -8.70 25.33 -18.15
C ALA A 99 -10.22 25.44 -18.32
N LEU A 100 -11.03 24.73 -17.52
CA LEU A 100 -12.49 24.70 -17.63
C LEU A 100 -13.23 25.55 -16.55
N GLN A 101 -12.55 26.54 -15.96
CA GLN A 101 -13.16 27.49 -15.01
C GLN A 101 -13.56 28.80 -15.68
#